data_AF-A0A9R1E5N8-F1
#
_entry.id   AF-A0A9R1E5N8-F1
#
_cell.length_a   1.000
_cell.length_b   1.000
_cell.length_c   1.000
_cell.angle_alpha   90.00
_cell.angle_beta   90.00
_cell.angle_gamma   90.00
#
_symmetry.space_group_name_H-M   'P 1'
#
loop_
_entity.id
_entity.type
_entity.pdbx_description
1 polymer ?
#
loop_
_entity_poly.entity_id
_entity_poly.type
_entity_poly.pdbx_seq_one_letter_code
_entity_poly.pdbx_strand_id
1 'polypeptide(L)'
;MQPAVFEALLHFIYTDSLPAMVDPGRDDYKEIVMHLFVAADRYAMERLKVICESILCKNIHAKTVMTSLALADQHRCNRLNDACIQFIASLDATELDDVIASQEYAELKATSPLVLVERIGSANQSRQFILVV
;
A
#
# COMPACT_ATOMS: atom_id res chain seq x y z
N MET A 1 8.07 -16.69 3.18
CA MET A 1 7.89 -16.29 1.76
C MET A 1 7.12 -17.41 1.08
N GLN A 2 5.98 -17.10 0.47
CA GLN A 2 5.14 -18.10 -0.24
C GLN A 2 5.82 -18.56 -1.55
N PRO A 3 5.58 -19.80 -2.01
CA PRO A 3 6.18 -20.32 -3.25
C PRO A 3 5.94 -19.43 -4.48
N ALA A 4 4.69 -18.95 -4.68
CA ALA A 4 4.34 -18.09 -5.81
C ALA A 4 5.12 -16.76 -5.81
N VAL A 5 5.35 -16.17 -4.63
CA VAL A 5 6.13 -14.92 -4.50
C VAL A 5 7.61 -15.17 -4.84
N PHE A 6 8.16 -16.30 -4.40
CA PHE A 6 9.53 -16.66 -4.71
C PHE A 6 9.72 -16.95 -6.20
N GLU A 7 8.76 -17.66 -6.81
CA GLU A 7 8.73 -17.86 -8.26
C GLU A 7 8.64 -16.53 -9.02
N ALA A 8 7.84 -15.58 -8.54
CA ALA A 8 7.75 -14.24 -9.16
C ALA A 8 9.07 -13.48 -9.08
N LEU A 9 9.73 -13.55 -7.93
CA LEU A 9 11.04 -12.93 -7.72
C LEU A 9 12.08 -13.53 -8.65
N LEU A 10 12.17 -14.87 -8.73
CA LEU A 10 13.10 -15.56 -9.62
C LEU A 10 12.80 -15.21 -11.09
N HIS A 11 11.54 -15.26 -11.51
CA HIS A 11 11.16 -14.90 -12.87
C HIS A 11 11.63 -13.49 -13.24
N PHE A 12 11.46 -12.52 -12.35
CA PHE A 12 11.93 -11.16 -12.57
C PHE A 12 13.45 -11.08 -12.63
N ILE A 13 14.19 -11.81 -11.78
CA ILE A 13 15.66 -11.84 -11.81
C ILE A 13 16.18 -12.33 -13.17
N TYR A 14 15.55 -13.35 -13.76
CA TYR A 14 16.02 -13.96 -15.00
C TYR A 14 15.49 -13.29 -16.28
N THR A 15 14.31 -12.68 -16.22
CA THR A 15 13.62 -12.17 -17.44
C THR A 15 13.40 -10.68 -17.43
N ASP A 16 13.69 -10.00 -16.31
CA ASP A 16 13.44 -8.58 -16.13
C ASP A 16 11.95 -8.18 -16.20
N SER A 17 11.06 -9.16 -16.07
CA SER A 17 9.61 -9.02 -16.26
C SER A 17 8.79 -9.75 -15.18
N LEU A 18 7.59 -9.25 -14.88
CA LEU A 18 6.66 -9.92 -13.98
C LEU A 18 6.03 -11.14 -14.66
N PRO A 19 5.87 -12.28 -13.98
CA PRO A 19 5.23 -13.45 -14.56
C PRO A 19 3.72 -13.25 -14.71
N ALA A 20 3.10 -14.02 -15.60
CA ALA A 20 1.65 -13.97 -15.84
C ALA A 20 0.80 -14.26 -14.59
N MET A 21 1.33 -14.94 -13.57
CA MET A 21 0.60 -15.15 -12.32
C MET A 21 0.39 -13.87 -11.49
N VAL A 22 1.15 -12.80 -11.77
CA VAL A 22 0.91 -11.45 -11.28
C VAL A 22 -0.08 -10.77 -12.24
N ASP A 23 -1.29 -11.34 -12.33
CA ASP A 23 -2.39 -10.86 -13.17
C ASP A 23 -3.47 -10.18 -12.31
N PRO A 24 -3.85 -8.91 -12.59
CA PRO A 24 -4.93 -8.21 -11.91
C PRO A 24 -6.27 -8.97 -11.85
N GLY A 25 -6.50 -9.94 -12.75
CA GLY A 25 -7.71 -10.77 -12.77
C GLY A 25 -7.79 -11.86 -11.70
N ARG A 26 -6.72 -12.10 -10.93
CA ARG A 26 -6.68 -13.16 -9.90
C ARG A 26 -7.01 -12.60 -8.50
N ASP A 27 -7.74 -13.37 -7.70
CA ASP A 27 -8.12 -12.96 -6.34
C ASP A 27 -6.91 -12.75 -5.41
N ASP A 28 -5.86 -13.56 -5.59
CA ASP A 28 -4.61 -13.51 -4.80
C ASP A 28 -3.61 -12.44 -5.31
N TYR A 29 -3.93 -11.75 -6.40
CA TYR A 29 -3.04 -10.79 -7.06
C TYR A 29 -2.44 -9.76 -6.09
N LYS A 30 -3.31 -9.13 -5.28
CA LYS A 30 -2.90 -8.05 -4.36
C LYS A 30 -1.95 -8.58 -3.29
N GLU A 31 -2.25 -9.75 -2.73
CA GLU A 31 -1.43 -10.40 -1.72
C GLU A 31 -0.05 -10.78 -2.29
N ILE A 32 -0.02 -11.34 -3.51
CA ILE A 32 1.23 -11.66 -4.21
C ILE A 32 2.06 -10.39 -4.43
N VAL A 33 1.46 -9.30 -4.92
CA VAL A 33 2.18 -8.03 -5.15
C VAL A 33 2.71 -7.43 -3.86
N MET A 34 1.94 -7.44 -2.77
CA MET A 34 2.39 -6.97 -1.46
C MET A 34 3.59 -7.78 -0.94
N HIS A 35 3.52 -9.10 -1.01
CA HIS A 35 4.63 -9.95 -0.58
C HIS A 35 5.85 -9.84 -1.52
N LEU A 36 5.63 -9.64 -2.81
CA LEU A 36 6.70 -9.40 -3.78
C LEU A 36 7.37 -8.05 -3.56
N PHE A 37 6.61 -7.02 -3.17
CA PHE A 37 7.16 -5.73 -2.75
C PHE A 37 8.09 -5.88 -1.53
N VAL A 38 7.64 -6.58 -0.49
CA VAL A 38 8.44 -6.85 0.71
C VAL A 38 9.70 -7.65 0.36
N ALA A 39 9.58 -8.61 -0.56
CA ALA A 39 10.71 -9.37 -1.07
C ALA A 39 11.71 -8.49 -1.81
N ALA A 40 11.21 -7.63 -2.70
CA ALA A 40 12.03 -6.74 -3.51
C ALA A 40 12.83 -5.77 -2.63
N ASP A 41 12.20 -5.20 -1.61
CA ASP A 41 12.88 -4.35 -0.63
C ASP A 41 13.94 -5.13 0.15
N ARG A 42 13.59 -6.32 0.68
CA ARG A 42 14.51 -7.17 1.43
C ARG A 42 15.75 -7.58 0.64
N TYR A 43 15.61 -7.81 -0.65
CA TYR A 43 16.71 -8.22 -1.54
C TYR A 43 17.31 -7.07 -2.35
N ALA A 44 16.99 -5.81 -2.01
CA ALA A 44 17.50 -4.62 -2.69
C ALA A 44 17.26 -4.60 -4.22
N MET A 45 16.13 -5.16 -4.66
CA MET A 45 15.69 -5.20 -6.05
C MET A 45 14.92 -3.93 -6.39
N GLU A 46 15.62 -2.79 -6.45
CA GLU A 46 15.00 -1.46 -6.56
C GLU A 46 14.00 -1.31 -7.71
N ARG A 47 14.34 -1.83 -8.90
CA ARG A 47 13.44 -1.72 -10.06
C ARG A 47 12.14 -2.50 -9.85
N LEU A 48 12.21 -3.69 -9.26
CA LEU A 48 11.04 -4.49 -8.91
C LEU A 48 10.22 -3.81 -7.81
N LYS A 49 10.89 -3.26 -6.79
CA LYS A 49 10.25 -2.51 -5.71
C LYS A 49 9.41 -1.36 -6.25
N VAL A 50 9.96 -0.55 -7.16
CA VAL A 50 9.25 0.57 -7.81
C VAL A 50 8.06 0.09 -8.65
N ILE A 51 8.19 -1.03 -9.36
CA ILE A 51 7.08 -1.62 -10.13
C ILE A 51 5.94 -2.04 -9.19
N CYS A 52 6.26 -2.79 -8.14
CA CYS A 52 5.26 -3.22 -7.15
C CYS A 52 4.61 -2.02 -6.45
N GLU A 53 5.40 -1.01 -6.07
CA GLU A 53 4.89 0.24 -5.49
C GLU A 53 3.88 0.91 -6.43
N SER A 54 4.21 1.03 -7.73
CA SER A 54 3.29 1.61 -8.72
C SER A 54 1.99 0.81 -8.87
N ILE A 55 2.04 -0.52 -8.76
CA ILE A 55 0.85 -1.38 -8.81
C ILE A 55 -0.01 -1.14 -7.57
N LEU A 56 0.60 -1.12 -6.38
CA LEU A 56 -0.09 -0.90 -5.11
C LEU A 56 -0.79 0.46 -5.09
N CYS A 57 -0.10 1.52 -5.53
CA CYS A 57 -0.69 2.88 -5.61
C CYS A 57 -1.96 2.94 -6.46
N LYS A 58 -2.04 2.15 -7.55
CA LYS A 58 -3.20 2.12 -8.46
C LYS A 58 -4.38 1.30 -7.93
N ASN A 59 -4.15 0.49 -6.89
CA ASN A 59 -5.12 -0.49 -6.39
C ASN A 59 -5.52 -0.25 -4.92
N ILE A 60 -5.31 0.97 -4.42
CA ILE A 60 -5.73 1.37 -3.07
C ILE A 60 -7.26 1.37 -3.00
N HIS A 61 -7.80 0.81 -1.93
CA HIS A 61 -9.23 0.82 -1.63
C HIS A 61 -9.46 0.84 -0.11
N ALA A 62 -10.68 1.16 0.34
CA ALA A 62 -11.01 1.28 1.76
C ALA A 62 -10.55 0.07 2.61
N LYS A 63 -10.70 -1.16 2.08
CA LYS A 63 -10.28 -2.38 2.77
C LYS A 63 -8.75 -2.63 2.85
N THR A 64 -7.93 -1.98 2.02
CA THR A 64 -6.46 -2.20 1.99
C THR A 64 -5.66 -0.93 2.24
N VAL A 65 -6.32 0.22 2.39
CA VAL A 65 -5.61 1.48 2.58
C VAL A 65 -4.74 1.42 3.84
N MET A 66 -5.24 0.85 4.94
CA MET A 66 -4.47 0.73 6.19
C MET A 66 -3.27 -0.23 6.05
N THR A 67 -3.46 -1.39 5.43
CA THR A 67 -2.36 -2.35 5.22
C THR A 67 -1.30 -1.79 4.25
N SER A 68 -1.72 -1.05 3.23
CA SER A 68 -0.82 -0.36 2.29
C SER A 68 -0.07 0.80 2.97
N LEU A 69 -0.76 1.55 3.84
CA LEU A 69 -0.20 2.64 4.65
C LEU A 69 0.90 2.12 5.59
N ALA A 70 0.66 0.95 6.21
CA ALA A 70 1.60 0.24 7.06
C ALA A 70 2.85 -0.21 6.30
N LEU A 71 2.68 -0.83 5.13
CA LEU A 71 3.80 -1.21 4.27
C LEU A 71 4.62 0.00 3.84
N ALA A 72 3.96 1.11 3.47
CA ALA A 72 4.65 2.32 3.06
C ALA A 72 5.50 2.90 4.20
N ASP A 73 4.99 2.87 5.44
CA ASP A 73 5.72 3.30 6.63
C ASP A 73 6.94 2.41 6.89
N GLN A 74 6.72 1.10 6.96
CA GLN A 74 7.75 0.11 7.28
C GLN A 74 8.90 0.12 6.26
N HIS A 75 8.60 0.31 4.98
CA HIS A 75 9.56 0.23 3.88
C HIS A 75 9.98 1.59 3.32
N ARG A 76 9.60 2.69 3.99
CA ARG A 76 9.93 4.09 3.64
C ARG A 76 9.56 4.45 2.19
N CYS A 77 8.39 4.01 1.75
CA CYS A 77 7.89 4.25 0.39
C CYS A 77 7.00 5.48 0.34
N ASN A 78 7.61 6.62 0.00
CA ASN A 78 6.93 7.91 0.01
C ASN A 78 5.77 7.99 -1.00
N ARG A 79 5.89 7.38 -2.19
CA ARG A 79 4.80 7.48 -3.19
C ARG A 79 3.58 6.69 -2.76
N LEU A 80 3.76 5.47 -2.26
CA LEU A 80 2.66 4.70 -1.69
C LEU A 80 2.07 5.39 -0.45
N ASN A 81 2.92 6.02 0.35
CA ASN A 81 2.50 6.81 1.50
C ASN A 81 1.55 7.94 1.08
N ASP A 82 2.00 8.79 0.15
CA ASP A 82 1.24 9.94 -0.35
C ASP A 82 -0.08 9.50 -1.00
N ALA A 83 -0.03 8.44 -1.80
CA ALA A 83 -1.23 7.89 -2.46
C ALA A 83 -2.27 7.40 -1.43
N CYS A 84 -1.83 6.76 -0.34
CA CYS A 84 -2.74 6.35 0.73
C CYS A 84 -3.33 7.56 1.47
N ILE A 85 -2.52 8.58 1.78
CA ILE A 85 -3.02 9.81 2.44
C ILE A 85 -4.04 10.51 1.55
N GLN A 86 -3.75 10.64 0.26
CA GLN A 86 -4.66 11.24 -0.71
C GLN A 86 -5.97 10.45 -0.82
N PHE A 87 -5.89 9.11 -0.82
CA PHE A 87 -7.07 8.27 -0.82
C PHE A 87 -7.93 8.49 0.44
N ILE A 88 -7.32 8.49 1.63
CA ILE A 88 -8.02 8.77 2.90
C ILE A 88 -8.70 10.14 2.87
N ALA A 89 -8.02 11.15 2.34
CA ALA A 89 -8.58 12.50 2.18
C ALA A 89 -9.78 12.51 1.21
N SER A 90 -9.83 11.61 0.22
CA SER A 90 -10.90 11.54 -0.77
C SER A 90 -12.13 10.72 -0.35
N LEU A 91 -12.03 9.92 0.71
CA LEU A 91 -13.17 9.15 1.23
C LEU A 91 -14.33 10.08 1.62
N ASP A 92 -15.54 9.56 1.73
CA ASP A 92 -16.61 10.29 2.44
C ASP A 92 -16.50 10.11 3.97
N ALA A 93 -17.48 10.63 4.72
CA ALA A 93 -17.46 10.52 6.19
C ALA A 93 -17.75 9.08 6.65
N THR A 94 -18.66 8.39 5.98
CA THR A 94 -19.07 7.02 6.31
C THR A 94 -17.96 6.00 6.03
N GLU A 95 -17.32 6.08 4.87
CA GLU A 95 -16.20 5.23 4.50
C GLU A 95 -14.98 5.48 5.41
N LEU A 96 -14.77 6.74 5.82
CA LEU A 96 -13.71 7.05 6.77
C LEU A 96 -13.99 6.45 8.15
N ASP A 97 -15.22 6.53 8.64
CA ASP A 97 -15.63 5.92 9.90
C ASP A 97 -15.46 4.39 9.86
N ASP A 98 -15.81 3.74 8.74
CA ASP A 98 -15.61 2.31 8.53
C ASP A 98 -14.11 1.93 8.56
N VAL A 99 -13.25 2.73 7.91
CA VAL A 99 -11.80 2.52 7.92
C VAL A 99 -11.21 2.73 9.32
N ILE A 100 -11.70 3.69 10.09
CA ILE A 100 -11.25 3.95 11.47
C ILE A 100 -11.75 2.85 12.42
N ALA A 101 -12.92 2.27 12.17
CA ALA A 101 -13.45 1.16 12.94
C ALA A 101 -12.78 -0.19 12.61
N SER A 102 -11.96 -0.25 11.56
CA SER A 102 -11.34 -1.47 11.09
C SER A 102 -10.23 -1.98 12.03
N GLN A 103 -10.04 -3.29 12.05
CA GLN A 103 -9.01 -3.94 12.85
C GLN A 103 -7.60 -3.53 12.40
N GLU A 104 -7.42 -3.32 11.10
CA GLU A 104 -6.15 -2.90 10.50
C GLU A 104 -5.73 -1.50 10.97
N TYR A 105 -6.69 -0.58 11.16
CA TYR A 105 -6.40 0.72 11.76
C TYR A 105 -5.96 0.58 13.22
N ALA A 106 -6.63 -0.25 14.01
CA ALA A 106 -6.27 -0.48 15.41
C ALA A 106 -4.86 -1.07 15.57
N GLU A 107 -4.50 -2.05 14.73
CA GLU A 107 -3.17 -2.67 14.70
C GLU A 107 -2.08 -1.70 14.28
N LEU A 108 -2.34 -0.92 13.23
CA LEU A 108 -1.40 0.09 12.78
C LEU A 108 -1.20 1.18 13.83
N LYS A 109 -2.28 1.59 14.53
CA LYS A 109 -2.22 2.56 15.63
C LYS A 109 -1.43 2.04 16.82
N ALA A 110 -1.51 0.74 17.12
CA ALA A 110 -0.70 0.12 18.16
C ALA A 110 0.80 0.08 17.80
N THR A 111 1.11 -0.12 16.51
CA THR A 111 2.49 -0.26 16.03
C THR A 111 3.19 1.10 15.82
N SER A 112 2.49 2.08 15.24
CA SER A 112 3.04 3.38 14.86
C SER A 112 2.05 4.54 15.14
N PRO A 113 1.75 4.87 16.43
CA PRO A 113 0.71 5.84 16.78
C PRO A 113 0.99 7.28 16.32
N LEU A 114 2.24 7.75 16.43
CA LEU A 114 2.61 9.14 16.10
C LEU A 114 2.53 9.41 14.59
N VAL A 115 3.08 8.49 13.80
CA VAL A 115 3.11 8.61 12.33
C VAL A 115 1.71 8.55 11.73
N LEU A 116 0.83 7.73 12.30
CA LEU A 116 -0.57 7.67 11.87
C LEU A 116 -1.34 8.97 12.12
N VAL A 117 -1.17 9.56 13.31
CA VAL A 117 -1.87 10.79 13.69
C VAL A 117 -1.43 11.96 12.81
N GLU A 118 -0.13 12.07 12.49
CA GLU A 118 0.38 13.08 11.56
C GLU A 118 -0.20 12.90 10.15
N ARG A 119 -0.21 11.66 9.63
CA ARG A 119 -0.67 11.36 8.26
C ARG A 119 -2.18 11.56 8.10
N ILE A 120 -2.99 11.08 9.04
CA ILE A 120 -4.45 11.30 9.00
C ILE A 120 -4.81 12.75 9.29
N GLY A 121 -4.07 13.42 10.18
CA GLY A 121 -4.19 14.87 10.39
C GLY A 121 -3.95 15.65 9.10
N SER A 122 -2.89 15.30 8.35
CA SER A 122 -2.58 15.92 7.05
C SER A 122 -3.61 15.64 5.95
N ALA A 123 -4.25 14.45 5.98
CA ALA A 123 -5.36 14.12 5.08
C ALA A 123 -6.59 15.02 5.33
N ASN A 124 -6.92 15.28 6.61
CA ASN A 124 -8.01 16.17 6.99
C ASN A 124 -7.74 17.64 6.64
N GLN A 125 -6.49 18.10 6.76
CA GLN A 125 -6.12 19.46 6.34
C GLN A 125 -6.21 19.62 4.80
N SER A 126 -5.89 18.58 4.04
CA SER A 126 -6.02 18.56 2.58
C SER A 126 -7.48 18.60 2.12
N ARG A 127 -8.41 17.95 2.84
CA ARG A 127 -9.86 18.07 2.62
C ARG A 127 -10.35 19.52 2.74
N GLN A 128 -9.80 20.27 3.69
CA GLN A 128 -10.21 21.65 3.95
C GLN A 128 -9.76 22.61 2.83
N PHE A 129 -8.69 22.28 2.09
CA PHE A 129 -8.25 23.05 0.92
C PHE A 129 -9.09 22.78 -0.33
N ILE A 130 -9.61 21.57 -0.51
CA ILE A 130 -10.43 21.21 -1.68
C ILE A 130 -11.85 21.80 -1.59
N LEU A 131 -12.38 21.99 -0.38
CA LEU A 131 -13.72 22.57 -0.15
C LEU A 131 -13.78 24.11 -0.23
N VAL A 132 -12.64 24.79 -0.38
CA VAL A 132 -12.54 26.27 -0.39
C VAL A 132 -12.21 26.84 -1.78
N VAL A 133 -12.15 25.99 -2.82
CA VAL A 133 -12.02 26.37 -4.24
C VAL A 133 -13.30 25.99 -4.96
#